data_AF-A0A9P4QIV2-F1
#
_entry.id   AF-A0A9P4QIV2-F1
#
_cell.length_a   1.000
_cell.length_b   1.000
_cell.length_c   1.000
_cell.angle_alpha   90.00
_cell.angle_beta   90.00
_cell.angle_gamma   90.00
#
_symmetry.space_group_name_H-M   'P 1'
#
loop_
_entity.id
_entity.type
_entity.pdbx_description
1 polymer ?
#
loop_
_entity_poly.entity_id
_entity_poly.type
_entity_poly.pdbx_seq_one_letter_code
_entity_poly.pdbx_strand_id
1 'polypeptide(L)' 'MDPASQVLAQALNAGEHMLCRALADRSGVPRSTFNARKLGRPSLEEKAQLQQYLTIEEEKAFAEYLVLMSRLGHPVRVKL' A
#
# COMPACT_ATOMS: atom_id res chain seq x y z
N MET A 1 4.16 -6.55 -0.26
CA MET A 1 4.01 -7.10 -1.62
C MET A 1 2.58 -7.53 -1.80
N ASP A 2 1.81 -6.76 -2.57
CA ASP A 2 0.41 -7.07 -2.85
C ASP A 2 0.25 -8.33 -3.74
N PRO A 3 -0.93 -8.97 -3.75
CA PRO A 3 -1.15 -10.24 -4.46
C PRO A 3 -0.77 -10.20 -5.95
N ALA A 4 -1.01 -9.08 -6.65
CA ALA A 4 -0.64 -8.95 -8.06
C ALA A 4 0.88 -8.93 -8.26
N SER A 5 1.62 -8.24 -7.39
CA SER A 5 3.09 -8.20 -7.41
C SER A 5 3.69 -9.56 -7.09
N GLN A 6 3.10 -10.31 -6.16
CA GLN A 6 3.55 -11.68 -5.84
C GLN A 6 3.37 -12.61 -7.05
N VAL A 7 2.20 -12.59 -7.69
CA VAL A 7 1.92 -13.43 -8.86
C VAL A 7 2.80 -13.04 -10.05
N LEU A 8 3.07 -11.75 -10.26
CA LEU A 8 4.02 -11.29 -11.28
C LEU A 8 5.44 -11.76 -10.99
N ALA A 9 5.90 -11.63 -9.74
CA ALA A 9 7.24 -12.09 -9.35
C ALA A 9 7.38 -13.61 -9.53
N GLN A 10 6.37 -14.39 -9.15
CA GLN A 10 6.36 -15.84 -9.35
C GLN A 10 6.41 -16.21 -10.84
N ALA A 11 5.63 -15.55 -11.71
CA ALA A 11 5.64 -15.79 -13.14
C ALA A 11 7.00 -15.44 -13.78
N LEU A 12 7.60 -14.31 -13.37
CA LEU A 12 8.93 -13.90 -13.82
C LEU A 12 10.01 -14.91 -13.39
N ASN A 13 9.96 -15.40 -12.15
CA ASN A 13 10.89 -16.40 -11.62
C ASN A 13 10.77 -17.76 -12.32
N ALA A 14 9.57 -18.10 -12.80
CA ALA A 14 9.33 -19.31 -13.58
C ALA A 14 9.77 -19.19 -15.05
N GLY A 15 10.28 -18.03 -15.49
CA GLY A 15 10.61 -17.76 -16.89
C GLY A 15 9.37 -17.65 -17.78
N GLU A 16 8.18 -17.53 -17.20
CA GLU A 16 6.92 -17.44 -17.91
C GLU A 16 6.64 -15.98 -18.29
N HIS A 17 6.72 -15.67 -19.59
CA HIS A 17 6.20 -14.40 -20.11
C HIS A 17 4.68 -14.47 -20.27
N MET A 18 3.96 -14.65 -19.16
CA MET A 18 2.50 -14.68 -19.17
C MET A 18 1.93 -13.28 -19.46
N LEU A 19 0.96 -13.22 -20.38
CA LEU A 19 0.16 -12.02 -20.59
C LEU A 19 -0.64 -11.72 -19.32
N CYS A 20 -0.80 -10.44 -18.98
CA CYS A 20 -1.56 -10.02 -17.79
C CYS A 20 -2.99 -10.58 -17.73
N ARG A 21 -3.55 -11.00 -18.88
CA ARG A 21 -4.83 -11.71 -18.96
C ARG A 21 -4.76 -13.11 -18.36
N ALA A 22 -3.76 -13.91 -18.73
CA ALA A 22 -3.57 -15.26 -18.18
C ALA A 22 -3.32 -15.25 -16.66
N LEU A 23 -2.57 -14.24 -16.18
CA LEU A 23 -2.36 -14.04 -14.75
C LEU A 23 -3.64 -13.64 -14.01
N ALA A 24 -4.49 -12.83 -14.64
CA ALA A 24 -5.80 -12.46 -14.08
C ALA A 24 -6.72 -13.69 -13.96
N ASP A 25 -6.80 -14.50 -15.00
CA ASP A 25 -7.63 -15.72 -15.02
C ASP A 25 -7.17 -16.73 -13.96
N ARG A 26 -5.85 -16.83 -13.70
CA ARG A 26 -5.27 -17.72 -12.68
C ARG A 26 -5.44 -17.24 -11.24
N SER A 27 -5.33 -15.92 -11.00
CA SER A 27 -5.26 -15.36 -9.65
C SER A 27 -6.56 -14.71 -9.16
N GLY A 28 -7.52 -14.48 -10.07
CA GLY A 28 -8.74 -13.72 -9.78
C GLY A 28 -8.51 -12.21 -9.62
N VAL A 29 -7.26 -11.73 -9.73
CA VAL A 29 -6.95 -10.30 -9.65
C VAL A 29 -7.19 -9.64 -11.02
N PRO A 30 -7.86 -8.47 -11.09
CA PRO A 30 -8.12 -7.81 -12.37
C PRO A 30 -6.87 -7.56 -13.21
N ARG A 31 -6.99 -7.76 -14.53
CA ARG A 31 -5.93 -7.49 -15.52
C ARG A 31 -5.37 -6.06 -15.42
N SER A 32 -6.23 -5.09 -15.11
CA SER A 32 -5.83 -3.68 -14.93
C SER A 32 -4.82 -3.50 -13.80
N THR A 33 -4.97 -4.24 -12.71
CA THR A 33 -4.04 -4.24 -11.58
C THR A 33 -2.67 -4.79 -11.99
N PHE A 34 -2.64 -5.89 -12.75
CA PHE A 34 -1.40 -6.44 -13.30
C PHE A 34 -0.69 -5.47 -14.25
N ASN A 35 -1.42 -4.81 -15.14
CA ASN A 35 -0.85 -3.79 -16.02
C ASN A 35 -0.25 -2.63 -15.21
N ALA A 36 -0.94 -2.17 -14.16
CA ALA A 36 -0.44 -1.10 -13.31
C ALA A 36 0.87 -1.51 -12.60
N ARG A 37 0.97 -2.74 -12.09
CA ARG A 37 2.21 -3.28 -11.49
C ARG A 37 3.34 -3.42 -12.49
N LYS A 38 3.06 -3.92 -13.70
CA LYS A 38 4.06 -4.02 -14.78
C LYS A 38 4.62 -2.66 -15.18
N LEU A 39 3.80 -1.60 -15.06
CA LEU A 39 4.21 -0.20 -15.27
C LEU A 39 4.85 0.45 -14.04
N GLY A 40 5.10 -0.31 -12.96
CA GLY A 40 5.79 0.18 -11.76
C GLY A 40 4.93 1.00 -10.80
N ARG A 41 3.59 1.00 -10.93
CA ARG A 41 2.75 1.68 -9.93
C ARG A 41 2.73 0.88 -8.61
N PRO A 42 3.03 1.52 -7.46
CA PRO A 42 2.99 0.87 -6.16
C PRO A 42 1.57 0.53 -5.74
N SER A 43 1.41 -0.46 -4.86
CA SER A 43 0.12 -0.78 -4.27
C SER A 43 -0.39 0.35 -3.38
N LEU A 44 -1.69 0.35 -3.05
CA LEU A 44 -2.22 1.31 -2.09
C LEU A 44 -1.51 1.16 -0.74
N GLU A 45 -1.24 -0.08 -0.32
CA GLU A 45 -0.52 -0.40 0.91
C GLU A 45 0.94 0.06 0.85
N GLU A 46 1.68 -0.27 -0.21
CA GLU A 46 3.08 0.18 -0.36
C GLU A 46 3.14 1.70 -0.48
N LYS A 47 2.18 2.32 -1.18
CA LYS A 47 2.10 3.77 -1.25
C LYS A 47 1.84 4.37 0.13
N ALA A 48 0.95 3.79 0.92
CA ALA A 48 0.69 4.25 2.29
C ALA A 48 1.94 4.12 3.17
N GLN A 49 2.67 3.02 3.08
CA GLN A 49 3.94 2.83 3.77
C GLN A 49 5.00 3.86 3.36
N LEU A 50 5.14 4.11 2.04
CA LEU A 50 6.08 5.11 1.52
C LEU A 50 5.69 6.55 1.87
N GLN A 51 4.41 6.80 2.16
CA GLN A 51 3.88 8.10 2.57
C GLN A 51 3.78 8.24 4.10
N GLN A 52 4.21 7.24 4.86
CA GLN A 52 4.20 7.30 6.32
C GLN A 52 5.37 8.18 6.79
N TYR A 53 5.04 9.30 7.42
CA TYR A 53 6.03 10.24 7.96
C TYR A 53 6.44 9.91 9.39
N LEU A 54 5.53 9.29 10.15
CA LEU A 54 5.75 8.90 11.54
C LEU A 54 6.01 7.40 11.59
N THR A 55 6.88 6.99 12.50
CA THR A 55 6.95 5.59 12.89
C THR A 55 5.63 5.15 13.55
N ILE A 56 5.37 3.85 13.60
CA ILE A 56 4.15 3.30 14.23
C ILE A 56 4.02 3.76 15.70
N GLU A 57 5.15 3.89 16.40
CA GLU A 57 5.17 4.34 17.80
C GLU A 57 4.85 5.83 17.92
N GLU A 58 5.44 6.67 17.06
CA GLU A 58 5.15 8.10 17.01
C GLU A 58 3.70 8.38 16.62
N GLU A 59 3.15 7.62 15.67
CA GLU A 59 1.75 7.75 15.25
C GLU A 59 0.79 7.45 16.40
N LYS A 60 1.06 6.40 17.19
CA LYS A 60 0.28 6.06 18.39
C LYS A 60 0.37 7.17 19.45
N ALA A 61 1.59 7.62 19.76
CA ALA A 61 1.79 8.69 20.74
C ALA A 61 1.11 9.99 20.30
N PHE A 62 1.18 10.31 19.00
CA PHE A 62 0.52 11.48 18.43
C PHE A 62 -1.01 11.36 18.50
N ALA A 63 -1.59 10.20 18.19
CA ALA A 63 -3.02 9.96 18.32
C ALA A 63 -3.49 10.10 19.78
N GLU A 64 -2.76 9.52 20.74
CA GLU A 64 -3.05 9.66 22.17
C GLU A 64 -2.98 11.12 22.62
N TYR A 65 -1.96 11.86 22.17
CA TYR A 65 -1.81 13.28 22.44
C TYR A 65 -2.99 14.10 21.88
N LEU A 66 -3.42 13.85 20.64
CA LEU A 66 -4.57 14.53 20.04
C LEU A 66 -5.86 14.27 20.83
N VAL A 67 -6.09 13.03 21.26
CA VAL A 67 -7.25 12.67 22.10
C VAL A 67 -7.20 13.39 23.43
N LEU A 68 -6.04 13.44 24.08
CA LEU A 68 -5.86 14.16 25.34
C LEU A 68 -6.16 15.66 25.18
N MET A 69 -5.57 16.31 24.16
CA MET A 69 -5.79 17.73 23.89
C MET A 69 -7.25 18.03 23.57
N SER A 70 -7.92 17.17 22.81
CA SER A 70 -9.36 17.30 22.54
C SER A 70 -10.20 17.23 23.81
N ARG A 71 -9.87 16.34 24.75
CA ARG A 71 -10.56 16.25 26.05
C ARG A 71 -10.34 17.50 26.91
N LEU A 72 -9.17 18.11 26.80
CA LEU A 72 -8.83 19.36 27.48
C LEU A 72 -9.40 20.61 26.77
N GLY A 73 -10.05 20.45 25.61
CA GLY A 73 -10.59 21.56 24.82
C GLY A 73 -9.53 22.39 24.12
N HIS A 74 -8.30 21.87 23.98
CA HIS A 74 -7.21 22.56 23.31
C HIS A 74 -7.12 22.13 21.84
N PRO A 75 -7.19 23.07 20.89
CA PRO A 75 -6.99 22.76 19.49
C PRO A 75 -5.50 22.50 19.21
N VAL A 76 -5.19 21.38 18.57
CA VAL A 76 -3.84 21.06 18.09
C VAL A 76 -3.72 21.50 16.63
N ARG A 77 -2.76 22.37 16.34
CA ARG A 77 -2.50 22.82 14.97
C ARG A 77 -1.63 21.80 14.24
N VAL A 78 -2.22 21.08 13.31
CA VAL A 78 -1.48 20.21 12.39
C VAL A 78 -1.20 21.01 11.12
N LYS A 79 0.08 21.12 10.74
CA LYS A 79 0.47 21.68 9.45
C LYS A 79 0.68 20.51 8.49
N LEU A 80 -0.16 20.47 7.47
CA LEU A 80 -0.03 19.55 6.33
C LEU A 80 0.97 20.12 5.32
#